data_AF-A0A494X810-F1
#
_entry.id   AF-A0A494X810-F1
#
_cell.length_a   1.000
_cell.length_b   1.000
_cell.length_c   1.000
_cell.angle_alpha   90.00
_cell.angle_beta   90.00
_cell.angle_gamma   90.00
#
_symmetry.space_group_name_H-M   'P 1'
#
loop_
_entity.id
_entity.type
_entity.pdbx_description
1 polymer ?
#
loop_
_entity_poly.entity_id
_entity_poly.type
_entity_poly.pdbx_seq_one_letter_code
_entity_poly.pdbx_strand_id
1 'polypeptide(L)'
;MTYEELIESVLNGRSVNRAAKEMGIAQKSLDRYVKGERLPDYTTAAKFAREANVSLGDVMLIMVREEEKRKPLKEMVAAGFRLLTNALNRLFTVLSAA
;
A
#
# COMPACT_ATOMS: atom_id res chain seq x y z
N MET A 1 7.57 -2.71 -15.43
CA MET A 1 7.71 -2.09 -14.10
C MET A 1 6.40 -2.15 -13.35
N THR A 2 6.25 -3.18 -12.51
CA THR A 2 5.26 -3.27 -11.44
C THR A 2 5.69 -2.40 -10.24
N TYR A 3 4.83 -2.28 -9.24
CA TYR A 3 5.20 -1.60 -7.99
C TYR A 3 6.30 -2.36 -7.24
N GLU A 4 6.31 -3.69 -7.24
CA GLU A 4 7.42 -4.46 -6.65
C GLU A 4 8.74 -4.22 -7.39
N GLU A 5 8.72 -4.26 -8.74
CA GLU A 5 9.92 -4.00 -9.56
C GLU A 5 10.47 -2.58 -9.32
N LEU A 6 9.59 -1.60 -9.14
CA LEU A 6 9.98 -0.24 -8.76
C LEU A 6 10.67 -0.22 -7.39
N ILE A 7 10.07 -0.89 -6.38
CA ILE A 7 10.64 -0.97 -5.04
C ILE A 7 12.00 -1.68 -5.05
N GLU A 8 12.14 -2.77 -5.79
CA GLU A 8 13.41 -3.48 -5.94
C GLU A 8 14.48 -2.59 -6.58
N SER A 9 14.11 -1.85 -7.64
CA SER A 9 15.00 -0.89 -8.29
C SER A 9 15.42 0.24 -7.33
N VAL A 10 14.49 0.76 -6.53
CA VAL A 10 14.80 1.78 -5.51
C VAL A 10 15.71 1.22 -4.42
N LEU A 11 15.50 -0.02 -3.97
CA LEU A 11 16.36 -0.63 -2.96
C LEU A 11 17.75 -0.94 -3.52
N ASN A 12 17.86 -1.34 -4.79
CA ASN A 12 19.11 -1.66 -5.47
C ASN A 12 20.01 -2.61 -4.63
N GLY A 13 19.40 -3.65 -4.06
CA GLY A 13 20.07 -4.62 -3.19
C GLY A 13 20.45 -4.13 -1.78
N ARG A 14 20.17 -2.86 -1.44
CA ARG A 14 20.41 -2.32 -0.09
C ARG A 14 19.32 -2.77 0.88
N SER A 15 19.67 -2.84 2.17
CA SER A 15 18.68 -3.00 3.23
C SER A 15 17.78 -1.76 3.31
N VAL A 16 16.53 -1.96 3.74
CA VAL A 16 15.55 -0.88 3.94
C VAL A 16 16.12 0.23 4.83
N ASN A 17 16.85 -0.13 5.89
CA ASN A 17 17.47 0.86 6.78
C ASN A 17 18.51 1.72 6.06
N ARG A 18 19.41 1.10 5.29
CA ARG A 18 20.44 1.81 4.55
C ARG A 18 19.82 2.72 3.48
N ALA A 19 18.90 2.20 2.68
CA ALA A 19 18.21 2.96 1.64
C ALA A 19 17.40 4.14 2.24
N ALA A 20 16.72 3.93 3.37
CA ALA A 20 15.99 4.98 4.07
C ALA A 20 16.89 6.14 4.52
N LYS A 21 18.08 5.83 5.07
CA LYS A 21 19.06 6.83 5.47
C LYS A 21 19.60 7.62 4.29
N GLU A 22 19.98 6.94 3.21
CA GLU A 22 20.54 7.55 2.00
C GLU A 22 19.52 8.47 1.30
N MET A 23 18.26 8.08 1.24
CA MET A 23 17.18 8.88 0.63
C MET A 23 16.58 9.95 1.57
N GLY A 24 16.98 9.98 2.85
CA GLY A 24 16.35 10.83 3.86
C GLY A 24 14.85 10.55 4.02
N ILE A 25 14.46 9.27 4.06
CA ILE A 25 13.09 8.82 4.30
C ILE A 25 13.07 8.16 5.68
N ALA A 26 11.99 8.36 6.46
CA ALA A 26 11.84 7.64 7.71
C ALA A 26 11.80 6.12 7.45
N GLN A 27 12.66 5.35 8.12
CA GLN A 27 12.78 3.90 7.92
C GLN A 27 11.43 3.18 8.00
N LYS A 28 10.60 3.54 8.98
CA LYS A 28 9.26 2.97 9.17
C LYS A 28 8.32 3.26 7.99
N SER A 29 8.46 4.43 7.35
CA SER A 29 7.68 4.77 6.16
C SER A 29 8.16 3.94 4.97
N LEU A 30 9.47 3.84 4.75
CA LEU A 30 10.02 3.04 3.66
C LEU A 30 9.66 1.55 3.81
N ASP A 31 9.75 1.00 5.02
CA ASP A 31 9.34 -0.37 5.32
C ASP A 31 7.87 -0.64 4.93
N ARG A 32 6.97 0.29 5.26
CA ARG A 32 5.55 0.21 4.86
C ARG A 32 5.34 0.31 3.35
N TYR A 33 6.16 1.10 2.66
CA TYR A 33 6.11 1.22 1.20
C TYR A 33 6.58 -0.08 0.54
N VAL A 34 7.66 -0.67 1.04
CA VAL A 34 8.23 -1.94 0.56
C VAL A 34 7.26 -3.10 0.76
N LYS A 35 6.63 -3.18 1.94
CA LYS A 35 5.61 -4.20 2.24
C LYS A 35 4.28 -3.99 1.53
N GLY A 36 4.12 -2.87 0.82
CA GLY A 36 2.86 -2.51 0.21
C GLY A 36 1.75 -2.24 1.24
N GLU A 37 2.05 -1.89 2.49
CA GLU A 37 1.02 -1.48 3.45
C GLU A 37 0.47 -0.07 3.13
N ARG A 38 1.32 0.78 2.56
CA ARG A 38 1.02 2.16 2.20
C ARG A 38 1.70 2.53 0.90
N LEU A 39 1.10 3.43 0.12
CA LEU A 39 1.77 4.04 -1.04
C LEU A 39 2.58 5.28 -0.61
N PRO A 40 3.73 5.53 -1.25
CA PRO A 40 4.51 6.73 -1.02
C PRO A 40 3.72 8.01 -1.36
N ASP A 41 4.06 9.12 -0.72
CA ASP A 41 3.54 10.43 -1.11
C ASP A 41 4.26 10.98 -2.35
N TYR A 42 3.77 12.09 -2.91
CA TYR A 42 4.37 12.72 -4.10
C TYR A 42 5.86 13.05 -3.92
N THR A 43 6.25 13.51 -2.73
CA THR A 43 7.65 13.83 -2.42
C THR A 43 8.54 12.60 -2.41
N THR A 44 8.04 11.49 -1.89
CA THR A 44 8.75 10.20 -1.84
C THR A 44 8.77 9.54 -3.22
N ALA A 45 7.69 9.65 -4.00
CA ALA A 45 7.64 9.20 -5.39
C ALA A 45 8.72 9.90 -6.25
N ALA A 46 8.93 11.21 -6.05
CA ALA A 46 10.01 11.94 -6.71
C ALA A 46 11.42 11.51 -6.27
N LYS A 47 11.58 10.96 -5.06
CA LYS A 47 12.84 10.33 -4.64
C LYS A 47 13.03 8.98 -5.31
N PHE A 48 11.97 8.17 -5.39
CA PHE A 48 11.99 6.88 -6.06
C PHE A 48 12.30 7.00 -7.55
N ALA A 49 11.71 7.99 -8.23
CA ALA A 49 11.99 8.29 -9.63
C ALA A 49 13.49 8.56 -9.88
N ARG A 50 14.10 9.36 -9.01
CA ARG A 50 15.54 9.68 -9.06
C ARG A 50 16.40 8.45 -8.81
N GLU A 51 16.05 7.64 -7.81
CA GLU A 51 16.83 6.47 -7.41
C GLU A 51 16.76 5.34 -8.45
N ALA A 52 15.57 5.10 -9.01
CA ALA A 52 15.33 4.08 -10.03
C ALA A 52 15.65 4.56 -11.46
N ASN A 53 16.10 5.81 -11.63
CA ASN A 53 16.39 6.44 -12.93
C ASN A 53 15.22 6.34 -13.93
N VAL A 54 14.00 6.61 -13.45
CA VAL A 54 12.76 6.61 -14.23
C VAL A 54 12.05 7.95 -14.12
N SER A 55 11.16 8.26 -15.06
CA SER A 55 10.42 9.52 -14.99
C SER A 55 9.44 9.53 -13.80
N LEU A 56 9.19 10.70 -13.23
CA LEU A 56 8.17 10.85 -12.19
C LEU A 56 6.78 10.44 -12.69
N GLY A 57 6.48 10.69 -13.97
CA GLY A 57 5.22 10.29 -14.59
C GLY A 57 5.02 8.78 -14.57
N ASP A 58 6.08 8.02 -14.86
CA ASP A 58 6.04 6.55 -14.83
C ASP A 58 5.81 6.02 -13.41
N VAL A 59 6.52 6.59 -12.41
CA VAL A 59 6.33 6.24 -11.00
C VAL A 59 4.89 6.50 -10.55
N MET A 60 4.34 7.66 -10.91
CA MET A 60 2.95 8.00 -10.59
C MET A 60 1.98 7.03 -11.24
N LEU A 61 2.19 6.66 -12.51
CA LEU A 61 1.34 5.68 -13.20
C LEU A 61 1.40 4.30 -12.54
N ILE A 62 2.58 3.87 -12.09
CA ILE A 62 2.76 2.62 -11.35
C ILE A 62 1.99 2.67 -10.02
N MET A 63 2.09 3.77 -9.27
CA MET A 63 1.36 3.96 -8.02
C MET A 63 -0.16 3.99 -8.21
N VAL A 64 -0.66 4.63 -9.27
CA VAL A 64 -2.10 4.66 -9.59
C VAL A 64 -2.62 3.25 -9.87
N ARG A 65 -1.91 2.47 -10.71
CA ARG A 65 -2.27 1.07 -10.97
C ARG A 65 -2.28 0.22 -9.70
N GLU A 66 -1.32 0.46 -8.81
CA GLU A 66 -1.26 -0.25 -7.53
C GLU A 66 -2.40 0.16 -6.58
N GLU A 67 -2.81 1.43 -6.59
CA GLU A 67 -3.97 1.89 -5.84
C GLU A 67 -5.28 1.27 -6.38
N GLU A 68 -5.45 1.24 -7.69
CA GLU A 68 -6.61 0.64 -8.37
C GLU A 68 -6.73 -0.85 -8.08
N LYS A 69 -5.62 -1.59 -8.02
CA LYS A 69 -5.63 -3.00 -7.59
C LYS A 69 -6.12 -3.17 -6.16
N ARG A 70 -5.83 -2.22 -5.27
CA ARG A 70 -6.14 -2.31 -3.83
C ARG A 70 -7.56 -1.88 -3.47
N LYS A 71 -8.15 -0.94 -4.22
CA LYS A 71 -9.53 -0.46 -3.99
C LYS A 71 -10.57 -1.60 -3.96
N PRO A 72 -10.68 -2.49 -4.97
CA PRO A 72 -11.70 -3.54 -4.99
C PRO A 72 -11.49 -4.56 -3.87
N LEU A 73 -10.24 -4.86 -3.49
CA LEU A 73 -9.93 -5.73 -2.35
C LEU A 73 -10.46 -5.16 -1.02
N LYS A 74 -10.27 -3.86 -0.77
CA LYS A 74 -10.79 -3.21 0.44
C LYS A 74 -12.31 -3.23 0.48
N GLU A 75 -12.95 -2.96 -0.64
CA GLU A 75 -14.42 -2.98 -0.75
C GLU A 75 -14.98 -4.38 -0.53
N MET A 76 -14.35 -5.41 -1.10
CA MET A 76 -14.74 -6.81 -0.93
C MET A 76 -14.64 -7.26 0.53
N VAL A 77 -13.52 -6.96 1.20
CA VAL A 77 -13.33 -7.28 2.62
C VAL A 77 -14.35 -6.55 3.49
N ALA A 78 -14.60 -5.27 3.23
CA ALA A 78 -15.60 -4.49 3.95
C ALA A 78 -17.03 -5.05 3.74
N ALA A 79 -17.37 -5.47 2.53
CA ALA A 79 -18.65 -6.09 2.22
C ALA A 79 -18.84 -7.42 2.98
N GLY A 80 -17.82 -8.28 3.00
CA GLY A 80 -17.83 -9.52 3.78
C GLY A 80 -18.04 -9.28 5.27
N PHE A 81 -17.34 -8.30 5.85
CA PHE A 81 -17.48 -7.96 7.26
C PHE A 81 -18.87 -7.38 7.60
N ARG A 82 -19.46 -6.57 6.72
CA ARG A 82 -20.84 -6.07 6.86
C ARG A 82 -21.86 -7.21 6.85
N LEU A 83 -21.68 -8.21 5.99
CA LEU A 83 -22.56 -9.38 5.96
C LEU A 83 -22.50 -10.16 7.28
N LEU A 84 -21.29 -10.41 7.80
CA LEU A 84 -21.10 -11.12 9.07
C LEU A 84 -21.71 -10.35 10.25
N THR A 85 -21.44 -9.06 10.36
CA THR A 85 -21.98 -8.21 11.44
C THR A 85 -23.50 -8.08 11.37
N ASN A 86 -24.07 -7.95 10.17
CA ASN A 86 -25.53 -7.93 9.99
C ASN A 86 -26.18 -9.27 10.36
N ALA A 87 -25.56 -10.39 10.00
CA ALA A 87 -26.05 -11.72 10.38
C ALA A 87 -26.01 -11.94 11.90
N LEU A 88 -24.90 -11.55 12.55
CA LEU A 88 -24.74 -11.60 14.00
C LEU A 88 -25.79 -10.74 14.71
N ASN A 89 -25.97 -9.50 14.26
CA ASN A 89 -26.96 -8.58 14.84
C ASN A 89 -28.38 -9.15 14.74
N ARG A 90 -28.74 -9.77 13.61
CA ARG A 90 -30.04 -10.45 13.45
C ARG A 90 -30.23 -11.58 14.46
N LEU A 91 -29.21 -12.41 14.66
CA LEU A 91 -29.26 -13.50 15.65
C LEU A 91 -29.42 -12.94 17.07
N PHE A 92 -28.69 -11.89 17.43
CA PHE A 92 -28.83 -11.24 18.73
C PHE A 92 -30.22 -10.64 18.93
N THR A 93 -30.79 -9.96 17.93
CA THR A 93 -32.16 -9.42 18.04
C THR A 93 -33.21 -10.51 18.18
N VAL A 94 -33.04 -11.67 17.53
CA VAL A 94 -33.98 -12.80 17.67
C VAL A 94 -33.84 -13.44 19.05
N LEU A 95 -32.61 -13.61 19.56
CA LEU A 95 -32.34 -14.18 20.88
C LEU A 95 -32.73 -13.27 22.04
N SER A 96 -32.73 -11.96 21.86
CA SER A 96 -33.14 -10.98 22.89
C SER A 96 -34.64 -10.67 22.87
N ALA A 97 -35.36 -11.12 21.84
CA ALA A 97 -36.82 -11.01 21.73
C ALA A 97 -37.58 -12.29 22.16
N ALA A 98 -36.86 -13.35 22.52
CA ALA A 98 -37.39 -14.62 23.06
C ALA A 98 -37.20 -14.67 24.59
#